data_AF-A0A949RQM8-F1
#
_entry.id   AF-A0A949RQM8-F1
#
_cell.length_a   1.000
_cell.length_b   1.000
_cell.length_c   1.000
_cell.angle_alpha   90.00
_cell.angle_beta   90.00
_cell.angle_gamma   90.00
#
_symmetry.space_group_name_H-M   'P 1'
#
loop_
_entity.id
_entity.type
_entity.pdbx_description
1 polymer ?
#
loop_
_entity_poly.entity_id
_entity_poly.type
_entity_poly.pdbx_seq_one_letter_code
_entity_poly.pdbx_strand_id
1 'polypeptide(L)'
;MSIFWENAARLLDAALSAARSGSASDSMTVLIGQEGGICVLPDNDWPLDRLARDRGARMAYRVTRENGRIAVSGLDGNNTCRLETEQPASRMKELLRDQPRYFLAGSG
;
A
#
# COMPACT_ATOMS: atom_id res chain seq x y z
N MET A 1 -5.08 -16.30 -14.26
CA MET A 1 -4.77 -15.56 -13.02
C MET A 1 -5.99 -15.64 -12.11
N SER A 2 -5.84 -15.70 -10.79
CA SER A 2 -7.01 -15.79 -9.89
C SER A 2 -7.66 -14.42 -9.69
N ILE A 3 -8.98 -14.36 -9.51
CA ILE A 3 -9.73 -13.13 -9.21
C ILE A 3 -9.15 -12.32 -8.04
N PHE A 4 -8.57 -13.02 -7.05
CA PHE A 4 -7.89 -12.41 -5.92
C PHE A 4 -6.74 -11.48 -6.33
N TRP A 5 -5.90 -11.93 -7.28
CA TRP A 5 -4.78 -11.16 -7.82
C TRP A 5 -5.24 -10.06 -8.78
N GLU A 6 -6.26 -10.34 -9.59
CA GLU A 6 -6.83 -9.35 -10.52
C GLU A 6 -7.45 -8.16 -9.78
N ASN A 7 -8.16 -8.43 -8.68
CA ASN A 7 -8.69 -7.39 -7.80
C ASN A 7 -7.57 -6.56 -7.16
N ALA A 8 -6.49 -7.19 -6.69
CA ALA A 8 -5.36 -6.46 -6.13
C ALA A 8 -4.71 -5.52 -7.17
N ALA A 9 -4.53 -6.00 -8.40
CA ALA A 9 -3.97 -5.19 -9.50
C ALA A 9 -4.88 -4.00 -9.84
N ARG A 10 -6.19 -4.25 -9.98
CA ARG A 10 -7.19 -3.19 -10.21
C ARG A 10 -7.21 -2.15 -9.10
N LEU A 11 -7.06 -2.56 -7.83
CA LEU A 11 -6.98 -1.64 -6.71
C LEU A 11 -5.71 -0.79 -6.75
N LEU A 12 -4.57 -1.37 -7.16
CA LEU A 12 -3.33 -0.62 -7.32
C LEU A 12 -3.47 0.45 -8.43
N ASP A 13 -4.01 0.06 -9.59
CA ASP A 13 -4.23 0.98 -10.72
C ASP A 13 -5.22 2.10 -10.38
N ALA A 14 -6.31 1.78 -9.68
CA ALA A 14 -7.28 2.75 -9.19
C ALA A 14 -6.62 3.71 -8.18
N ALA A 15 -5.81 3.17 -7.26
CA ALA A 15 -5.12 3.96 -6.26
C ALA A 15 -4.09 4.91 -6.90
N LEU A 16 -3.40 4.47 -7.95
CA LEU A 16 -2.50 5.31 -8.76
C LEU A 16 -3.25 6.44 -9.45
N SER A 17 -4.39 6.14 -10.05
CA SER A 17 -5.22 7.13 -10.73
C SER A 17 -5.72 8.19 -9.75
N ALA A 18 -6.20 7.79 -8.58
CA ALA A 18 -6.68 8.70 -7.54
C ALA A 18 -5.55 9.54 -6.89
N ALA A 19 -4.32 9.01 -6.80
CA ALA A 19 -3.18 9.79 -6.32
C ALA A 19 -2.84 10.94 -7.27
N ARG A 20 -3.00 10.75 -8.59
CA ARG A 20 -2.75 11.80 -9.60
C ARG A 20 -3.78 12.93 -9.56
N SER A 21 -5.00 12.66 -9.09
CA SER A 21 -6.06 13.67 -8.97
C SER A 21 -6.06 14.41 -7.62
N GLY A 22 -5.18 14.04 -6.67
CA GLY A 22 -5.04 14.72 -5.38
C GLY A 22 -6.16 14.47 -4.37
N SER A 23 -7.02 13.47 -4.59
CA SER A 23 -8.23 13.22 -3.78
C SER A 23 -8.17 11.92 -2.96
N ALA A 24 -6.97 11.51 -2.57
CA ALA A 24 -6.68 10.15 -2.11
C ALA A 24 -6.32 10.12 -0.62
N SER A 25 -7.05 9.31 0.19
CA SER A 25 -6.68 9.01 1.57
C SER A 25 -5.34 8.25 1.65
N ASP A 26 -4.64 8.37 2.78
CA ASP A 26 -3.37 7.69 3.01
C ASP A 26 -3.55 6.17 3.15
N SER A 27 -4.68 5.74 3.73
CA SER A 27 -5.01 4.33 3.88
C SER A 27 -6.48 4.05 3.54
N MET A 28 -6.73 2.91 2.90
CA MET A 28 -8.07 2.43 2.61
C MET A 28 -8.12 0.91 2.68
N THR A 29 -9.09 0.36 3.41
CA THR A 29 -9.37 -1.07 3.44
C THR A 29 -10.62 -1.39 2.61
N VAL A 30 -10.54 -2.40 1.75
CA VAL A 30 -11.64 -2.89 0.91
C VAL A 30 -11.93 -4.34 1.27
N LEU A 31 -13.18 -4.63 1.60
CA LEU A 31 -13.67 -5.95 1.96
C LEU A 31 -14.66 -6.41 0.88
N ILE A 32 -14.49 -7.63 0.40
CA ILE A 32 -15.36 -8.25 -0.61
C ILE A 32 -15.96 -9.52 -0.02
N GLY A 33 -17.29 -9.52 0.14
CA GLY A 33 -18.07 -10.67 0.62
C GLY A 33 -18.15 -11.80 -0.40
N GLN A 34 -18.68 -12.94 0.03
CA GLN A 34 -18.83 -14.14 -0.81
C GLN A 34 -19.71 -13.90 -2.04
N GLU A 35 -20.78 -13.10 -1.89
CA GLU A 35 -21.70 -12.69 -2.95
C GLU A 35 -21.22 -11.46 -3.74
N GLY A 36 -19.97 -11.03 -3.53
CA GLY A 36 -19.39 -9.87 -4.21
C GLY A 36 -19.76 -8.51 -3.60
N GLY A 37 -20.46 -8.46 -2.47
CA GLY A 37 -20.73 -7.22 -1.74
C GLY A 37 -19.43 -6.52 -1.32
N ILE A 38 -19.33 -5.21 -1.57
CA ILE A 38 -18.11 -4.42 -1.32
C ILE A 38 -18.34 -3.48 -0.14
N CYS A 39 -17.43 -3.51 0.84
CA CYS A 39 -17.37 -2.54 1.94
C CYS A 39 -16.02 -1.83 1.93
N VAL A 40 -16.04 -0.50 2.01
CA VAL A 40 -14.84 0.34 2.01
C VAL A 40 -14.72 1.04 3.36
N LEU A 41 -13.55 0.93 3.98
CA LEU A 41 -13.23 1.53 5.28
C LEU A 41 -12.02 2.45 5.10
N PRO A 42 -12.20 3.78 5.12
CA PRO A 42 -11.07 4.71 5.09
C PRO A 42 -10.29 4.65 6.41
N ASP A 43 -8.97 4.79 6.32
CA ASP A 43 -8.06 5.02 7.45
C ASP A 43 -8.27 4.06 8.65
N ASN A 44 -8.42 2.77 8.34
CA ASN A 44 -8.61 1.71 9.33
C ASN A 44 -7.36 0.83 9.42
N ASP A 45 -6.79 0.75 10.63
CA ASP A 45 -5.53 0.06 10.89
C ASP A 45 -5.69 -1.36 11.43
N TRP A 46 -6.92 -1.83 11.65
CA TRP A 46 -7.15 -3.18 12.17
C TRP A 46 -6.55 -4.25 11.24
N PRO A 47 -6.01 -5.37 11.75
CA PRO A 47 -5.47 -6.43 10.91
C PRO A 47 -6.48 -6.95 9.87
N LEU A 48 -6.02 -7.22 8.65
CA LEU A 48 -6.89 -7.65 7.54
C LEU A 48 -7.63 -8.96 7.84
N ASP A 49 -6.97 -9.89 8.52
CA ASP A 49 -7.56 -11.18 8.92
C ASP A 49 -8.70 -10.99 9.92
N ARG A 50 -8.53 -10.06 10.87
CA ARG A 50 -9.60 -9.70 11.83
C ARG A 50 -10.77 -9.05 11.12
N LEU A 51 -10.51 -8.10 10.24
CA LEU A 51 -11.58 -7.43 9.48
C LEU A 51 -12.32 -8.40 8.55
N ALA A 52 -11.61 -9.32 7.91
CA ALA A 52 -12.23 -10.35 7.08
C ALA A 52 -13.16 -11.24 7.90
N ARG A 53 -12.70 -11.70 9.08
CA ARG A 53 -13.50 -12.54 9.98
C ARG A 53 -14.71 -11.80 10.54
N ASP A 54 -14.49 -10.61 11.11
CA ASP A 54 -15.53 -9.84 11.80
C ASP A 54 -16.63 -9.35 10.84
N ARG A 55 -16.31 -9.18 9.55
CA ARG A 55 -17.25 -8.69 8.51
C ARG A 55 -17.69 -9.77 7.52
N GLY A 56 -17.25 -11.01 7.69
CA GLY A 56 -17.58 -12.12 6.77
C GLY A 56 -17.06 -11.90 5.34
N ALA A 57 -15.92 -11.21 5.18
CA ALA A 57 -15.34 -10.98 3.87
C ALA A 57 -14.62 -12.22 3.38
N ARG A 58 -14.86 -12.58 2.12
CA ARG A 58 -14.09 -13.62 1.42
C ARG A 58 -12.69 -13.12 1.10
N MET A 59 -12.59 -11.89 0.58
CA MET A 59 -11.33 -11.23 0.26
C MET A 59 -11.24 -9.90 1.00
N ALA A 60 -10.06 -9.58 1.49
CA ALA A 60 -9.78 -8.31 2.14
C ALA A 60 -8.50 -7.70 1.57
N TYR A 61 -8.52 -6.39 1.32
CA TYR A 61 -7.40 -5.65 0.77
C TYR A 61 -7.15 -4.38 1.57
N ARG A 62 -5.88 -4.02 1.73
CA ARG A 62 -5.47 -2.71 2.25
C ARG A 62 -4.61 -2.01 1.23
N VAL A 63 -5.07 -0.84 0.81
CA VAL A 63 -4.31 0.14 0.04
C VAL A 63 -3.63 1.08 1.05
N THR A 64 -2.32 1.26 0.90
CA THR A 64 -1.53 2.22 1.68
C THR A 64 -0.78 3.12 0.73
N ARG A 65 -0.66 4.39 1.09
CA ARG A 65 0.12 5.40 0.39
C ARG A 65 1.10 6.02 1.37
N GLU A 66 2.38 5.78 1.15
CA GLU A 66 3.43 6.30 2.03
C GLU A 66 4.64 6.73 1.20
N ASN A 67 5.17 7.92 1.46
CA ASN A 67 6.41 8.41 0.83
C ASN A 67 6.38 8.35 -0.72
N GLY A 68 5.22 8.57 -1.33
CA GLY A 68 5.03 8.48 -2.78
C GLY A 68 5.02 7.06 -3.36
N ARG A 69 4.99 6.02 -2.52
CA ARG A 69 4.69 4.63 -2.91
C ARG A 69 3.22 4.32 -2.63
N ILE A 70 2.65 3.48 -3.47
CA ILE A 70 1.35 2.87 -3.23
C ILE A 70 1.55 1.36 -3.13
N ALA A 71 1.01 0.76 -2.07
CA ALA A 71 1.03 -0.69 -1.88
C ALA A 71 -0.39 -1.21 -1.61
N VAL A 72 -0.69 -2.38 -2.16
CA VAL A 72 -1.92 -3.13 -1.94
C VAL A 72 -1.55 -4.47 -1.33
N SER A 73 -1.93 -4.68 -0.08
CA SER A 73 -1.86 -6.00 0.59
C SER A 73 -3.22 -6.68 0.49
N GLY A 74 -3.26 -7.98 0.22
CA GLY A 74 -4.49 -8.76 0.09
C GLY A 74 -4.49 -10.02 0.92
N LEU A 75 -5.67 -10.49 1.30
CA LEU A 75 -5.96 -11.75 1.98
C LEU A 75 -7.18 -12.46 1.34
N ASP A 76 -7.06 -13.75 1.05
CA ASP A 76 -8.15 -14.66 0.63
C ASP A 76 -7.95 -16.03 1.32
N GLY A 77 -8.62 -16.22 2.47
CA GLY A 77 -8.38 -17.36 3.35
C GLY A 77 -6.93 -17.40 3.86
N ASN A 78 -6.15 -18.38 3.43
CA ASN A 78 -4.73 -18.53 3.75
C ASN A 78 -3.79 -17.89 2.71
N ASN A 79 -4.33 -17.38 1.61
CA ASN A 79 -3.54 -16.75 0.56
C ASN A 79 -3.35 -15.27 0.87
N THR A 80 -2.13 -14.79 0.70
CA THR A 80 -1.81 -13.36 0.81
C THR A 80 -1.13 -12.88 -0.45
N CYS A 81 -1.34 -11.61 -0.81
CA CYS A 81 -0.57 -10.95 -1.86
C CYS A 81 -0.13 -9.57 -1.41
N ARG A 82 0.92 -9.06 -2.05
CA ARG A 82 1.34 -7.68 -1.93
C ARG A 82 1.80 -7.17 -3.29
N LEU A 83 1.16 -6.12 -3.76
CA LEU A 83 1.54 -5.38 -4.96
C LEU A 83 2.01 -3.99 -4.52
N GLU A 84 3.07 -3.49 -5.12
CA GLU A 84 3.56 -2.15 -4.82
C GLU A 84 4.12 -1.48 -6.07
N THR A 85 4.00 -0.15 -6.13
CA THR A 85 4.64 0.64 -7.17
C THR A 85 6.14 0.70 -6.94
N GLU A 86 6.91 0.60 -8.01
CA GLU A 86 8.33 0.90 -7.99
C GLU A 86 8.56 2.34 -7.50
N GLN A 87 9.49 2.51 -6.56
CA GLN A 87 9.90 3.86 -6.17
C GLN A 87 10.71 4.47 -7.32
N PRO A 88 10.44 5.72 -7.74
CA PRO A 88 11.40 6.41 -8.59
C PRO A 88 12.73 6.50 -7.81
N ALA A 89 13.78 5.90 -8.34
CA ALA A 89 15.13 5.83 -7.75
C ALA A 89 15.75 7.22 -7.43
N SER A 90 15.08 8.30 -7.81
CA SER A 90 15.49 9.68 -7.62
C SER A 90 15.48 10.15 -6.16
N ARG A 91 14.67 9.57 -5.25
CA ARG A 91 14.65 10.01 -3.84
C ARG A 91 15.77 9.43 -2.96
N MET A 92 16.43 8.35 -3.38
CA MET A 92 17.59 7.83 -2.62
C MET A 92 18.83 8.71 -2.80
N LYS A 93 18.94 9.43 -3.93
CA LYS A 93 20.10 10.30 -4.22
C LYS A 93 20.11 11.59 -3.39
N GLU A 94 18.97 12.05 -2.89
CA GLU A 94 18.88 13.27 -2.08
C GLU A 94 19.35 13.04 -0.64
N LEU A 95 19.04 11.89 -0.02
CA LEU A 95 19.54 11.57 1.33
C LEU A 95 21.05 11.30 1.37
N LEU A 96 21.66 10.88 0.25
CA LEU A 96 23.10 10.64 0.16
C LEU A 96 23.93 11.92 -0.05
N ARG A 97 23.30 13.08 -0.26
CA ARG A 97 24.01 14.36 -0.45
C ARG A 97 24.32 15.11 0.84
N ASP A 98 23.70 14.72 1.96
CA ASP A 98 23.87 15.40 3.25
C ASP A 98 24.84 14.66 4.19
N GLN A 99 25.92 14.09 3.64
CA GLN A 99 27.04 13.68 4.49
C GLN A 99 27.90 14.92 4.81
N PRO A 100 27.93 15.41 6.06
CA PRO A 100 28.94 16.36 6.46
C PRO A 100 30.31 15.70 6.32
N ARG A 101 31.12 16.21 5.39
CA ARG A 101 32.53 15.87 5.30
C ARG A 101 33.21 16.43 6.53
N TYR A 102 33.36 15.61 7.57
CA TYR A 102 34.29 15.89 8.65
C TYR A 102 35.70 15.91 8.04
N PHE A 103 36.22 17.10 7.79
CA PHE A 103 37.61 17.34 7.49
C PHE A 103 38.35 17.38 8.82
N LEU A 104 39.12 16.33 9.13
CA LEU A 104 40.09 16.38 10.22
C LEU A 104 41.27 17.25 9.75
N ALA A 105 41.17 18.54 10.02
CA ALA A 105 42.25 19.50 9.90
C ALA A 105 43.22 19.36 11.08
N GLY A 106 44.41 18.82 10.82
CA GLY A 106 45.65 19.14 11.55
C GLY A 106 45.70 18.73 13.05
N SER A 107 46.84 18.75 13.73
CA SER A 107 48.17 19.29 13.44
C SER A 107 49.14 18.74 14.50
N GLY A 108 50.43 18.69 14.18
CA GLY A 108 51.52 18.72 15.18
C GLY A 108 52.34 17.45 15.26
#